data_AF-A0A8S1LHT0-F1
#
_entry.id   AF-A0A8S1LHT0-F1
#
_cell.length_a   1.000
_cell.length_b   1.000
_cell.length_c   1.000
_cell.angle_alpha   90.00
_cell.angle_beta   90.00
_cell.angle_gamma   90.00
#
_symmetry.space_group_name_H-M   'P 1'
#
loop_
_entity.id
_entity.type
_entity.pdbx_description
1 polymer ?
#
loop_
_entity_poly.entity_id
_entity_poly.type
_entity_poly.pdbx_seq_one_letter_code
_entity_poly.pdbx_strand_id
1 'polypeptide(L)'
;MKSKTSKNSHQKMFIVRNASAQQRKYQIYQSSPQASLSFMIHGQSLTKTKINSQNTLTPKEIKIKQTLKSIKCKLQSLKIEQSEIKKQVNLQSETFKSNLHQIKFTEEQNINTIQQYFNEQNKFFQQDIKKLQQQIEVINYQVQFLQ
;
A
#
# COMPACT_ATOMS: atom_id res chain seq x y z
N MET A 1 -13.05 42.37 -24.36
CA MET A 1 -12.45 42.41 -25.71
C MET A 1 -11.18 41.58 -25.73
N LYS A 2 -10.91 41.02 -26.90
CA LYS A 2 -9.90 40.00 -27.22
C LYS A 2 -8.47 40.40 -26.84
N SER A 3 -7.75 39.38 -26.39
CA SER A 3 -6.30 39.16 -26.27
C SER A 3 -5.36 40.07 -27.06
N LYS A 4 -4.24 40.44 -26.43
CA LYS A 4 -2.95 40.66 -27.11
C LYS A 4 -1.90 39.74 -26.49
N THR A 5 -1.54 38.71 -27.24
CA THR A 5 -0.51 37.72 -26.95
C THR A 5 0.86 38.35 -27.12
N SER A 6 1.65 38.36 -26.05
CA SER A 6 3.07 38.69 -26.10
C SER A 6 3.84 37.59 -26.83
N LYS A 7 4.57 37.98 -27.88
CA LYS A 7 5.45 37.12 -28.68
C LYS A 7 6.71 36.80 -27.87
N ASN A 8 6.64 35.79 -27.02
CA ASN A 8 7.82 35.09 -26.52
C ASN A 8 7.86 33.70 -27.14
N SER A 9 8.44 33.61 -28.34
CA SER A 9 8.80 32.34 -28.97
C SER A 9 10.04 31.78 -28.27
N HIS A 10 9.87 31.28 -27.05
CA HIS A 10 10.85 30.39 -26.45
C HIS A 10 10.57 28.99 -26.95
N GLN A 11 11.29 28.60 -28.00
CA GLN A 11 11.35 27.25 -28.49
C GLN A 11 11.95 26.39 -27.36
N LYS A 12 11.09 25.83 -26.51
CA LYS A 12 11.48 24.84 -25.50
C LYS A 12 11.91 23.58 -26.26
N MET A 13 13.21 23.39 -26.40
CA MET A 13 13.78 22.13 -26.85
C MET A 13 13.50 21.09 -25.76
N PHE A 14 12.48 20.26 -25.97
CA PHE A 14 12.26 19.09 -25.13
C PHE A 14 13.35 18.07 -25.46
N ILE A 15 14.25 17.81 -24.52
CA ILE A 15 15.10 16.63 -24.60
C ILE A 15 14.18 15.42 -24.35
N VAL A 16 13.70 14.81 -25.43
CA VAL A 16 13.06 13.51 -25.38
C VAL A 16 14.15 12.51 -24.99
N ARG A 17 14.19 12.15 -23.71
CA ARG A 17 15.08 11.08 -23.21
C ARG A 17 14.57 9.76 -23.79
N ASN A 18 15.19 9.33 -24.88
CA ASN A 18 14.98 8.01 -25.43
C ASN A 18 15.45 6.99 -24.37
N ALA A 19 14.53 6.19 -23.83
CA ALA A 19 14.84 5.18 -22.80
C ALA A 19 15.82 4.10 -23.30
N SER A 20 15.98 3.98 -24.61
CA SER A 20 16.96 3.14 -25.29
C SER A 20 18.41 3.65 -25.21
N ALA A 21 18.65 4.89 -24.75
CA ALA A 21 20.01 5.45 -24.64
C ALA A 21 20.74 5.09 -23.33
N GLN A 22 20.08 4.43 -22.36
CA GLN A 22 20.69 4.04 -21.09
C GLN A 22 21.62 2.82 -21.18
N GLN A 23 21.84 2.26 -22.38
CA GLN A 23 22.78 1.16 -22.60
C GLN A 23 24.12 1.56 -23.22
N ARG A 24 24.50 2.85 -23.20
CA ARG A 24 25.92 3.18 -23.39
C ARG A 24 26.64 2.88 -22.10
N LYS A 25 27.10 1.63 -21.99
CA LYS A 25 28.19 1.25 -21.09
C LYS A 25 29.26 2.33 -21.17
N TYR A 26 29.72 2.80 -20.02
CA TYR A 26 30.93 3.59 -19.92
C TYR A 26 32.03 2.80 -20.65
N GLN A 27 32.30 3.14 -21.90
CA GLN A 27 33.55 2.79 -22.54
C GLN A 27 34.57 3.64 -21.81
N ILE A 28 35.12 3.07 -20.73
CA ILE A 28 36.43 3.44 -20.23
C ILE A 28 37.29 3.50 -21.49
N TYR A 29 37.85 4.68 -21.78
CA TYR A 29 38.87 4.84 -22.79
C TYR A 29 39.88 3.72 -22.55
N GLN A 30 39.86 2.69 -23.41
CA GLN A 30 40.98 1.77 -23.51
C GLN A 30 42.12 2.65 -24.00
N SER A 31 42.98 3.06 -23.08
CA SER A 31 44.34 3.45 -23.43
C SER A 31 44.87 2.30 -24.28
N SER A 32 45.04 2.55 -25.59
CA SER A 32 45.73 1.64 -26.49
C SER A 32 47.00 1.17 -25.79
N PRO A 33 47.37 -0.13 -25.84
CA PRO A 33 48.61 -0.56 -25.25
C PRO A 33 49.73 0.25 -25.90
N GLN A 34 50.32 1.17 -25.13
CA GLN A 34 51.53 1.85 -25.53
C GLN A 34 52.55 0.73 -25.75
N ALA A 35 52.98 0.53 -27.00
CA ALA A 35 53.96 -0.49 -27.32
C ALA A 35 55.20 -0.21 -26.46
N SER A 36 55.43 -1.07 -25.47
CA SER A 36 56.61 -0.96 -24.63
C SER A 36 57.81 -1.23 -25.52
N LEU A 37 58.62 -0.19 -25.77
CA LEU A 37 59.92 -0.33 -26.42
C LEU A 37 60.75 -1.31 -25.60
N SER A 38 60.86 -2.54 -26.07
CA SER A 38 61.71 -3.58 -25.49
C SER A 38 63.09 -3.48 -26.09
N PHE A 39 64.04 -2.99 -25.30
CA PHE A 39 65.45 -3.01 -25.67
C PHE A 39 66.00 -4.42 -25.40
N MET A 40 66.54 -5.06 -26.43
CA MET A 40 67.23 -6.34 -26.32
C MET A 40 68.73 -6.11 -26.42
N ILE A 41 69.49 -6.66 -25.47
CA ILE A 41 70.95 -6.70 -25.54
C ILE A 41 71.34 -8.18 -25.47
N HIS A 42 72.04 -8.68 -26.49
CA HIS A 42 72.47 -10.09 -26.60
C HIS A 42 71.34 -11.13 -26.42
N GLY A 43 70.16 -10.88 -27.00
CA GLY A 43 69.04 -11.83 -26.99
C GLY A 43 68.31 -11.98 -25.65
N GLN A 44 68.64 -11.18 -24.62
CA GLN A 44 67.90 -11.12 -23.37
C GLN A 44 67.12 -9.81 -23.26
N SER A 45 65.83 -9.91 -22.96
CA SER A 45 64.95 -8.75 -22.69
C SER A 45 65.24 -8.17 -21.30
N LEU A 46 65.50 -6.87 -21.23
CA LEU A 46 65.77 -6.16 -19.96
C LEU A 46 64.49 -5.83 -19.16
N THR A 47 63.30 -5.98 -19.75
CA THR A 47 62.04 -5.68 -19.06
C THR A 47 61.44 -6.94 -18.46
N LYS A 48 61.73 -7.22 -17.19
CA LYS A 48 60.91 -8.13 -16.38
C LYS A 48 59.61 -7.43 -16.00
N THR A 49 58.64 -7.37 -16.91
CA THR A 49 57.27 -6.94 -16.56
C THR A 49 56.54 -8.10 -15.90
N LYS A 50 56.88 -8.34 -14.63
CA LYS A 50 56.05 -9.13 -13.73
C LYS A 50 54.85 -8.24 -13.37
N ILE A 51 53.84 -8.22 -14.24
CA ILE A 51 52.56 -7.56 -13.93
C ILE A 51 51.88 -8.41 -12.86
N ASN A 52 52.23 -8.13 -11.61
CA ASN A 52 51.59 -8.70 -10.45
C ASN A 52 50.32 -7.88 -10.23
N SER A 53 49.23 -8.22 -10.94
CA SER A 53 47.90 -7.68 -10.62
C SER A 53 47.37 -8.37 -9.36
N GLN A 54 48.07 -8.22 -8.24
CA GLN A 54 47.49 -8.48 -6.94
C GLN A 54 46.58 -7.28 -6.62
N ASN A 55 45.30 -7.43 -6.95
CA ASN A 55 44.23 -6.58 -6.42
C ASN A 55 44.09 -6.83 -4.91
N THR A 56 45.07 -6.41 -4.13
CA THR A 56 44.99 -6.40 -2.67
C THR A 56 44.24 -5.15 -2.25
N LEU A 57 42.96 -5.34 -1.90
CA LEU A 57 42.12 -4.28 -1.34
C LEU A 57 42.80 -3.65 -0.13
N THR A 58 42.83 -2.33 -0.09
CA THR A 58 43.34 -1.60 1.07
C THR A 58 42.46 -1.87 2.30
N PRO A 59 43.00 -1.78 3.52
CA PRO A 59 42.20 -1.95 4.75
C PRO A 59 40.97 -1.04 4.82
N LYS A 60 41.06 0.18 4.26
CA LYS A 60 39.93 1.12 4.15
C LYS A 60 38.84 0.59 3.24
N GLU A 61 39.19 0.05 2.07
CA GLU A 61 38.23 -0.55 1.13
C GLU A 61 37.58 -1.81 1.70
N ILE A 62 38.32 -2.62 2.45
CA ILE A 62 37.77 -3.78 3.17
C ILE A 62 36.70 -3.33 4.17
N LYS A 63 36.98 -2.31 4.98
CA LYS A 63 36.03 -1.76 5.94
C LYS A 63 34.78 -1.21 5.25
N ILE A 64 34.95 -0.45 4.17
CA ILE A 64 33.82 0.09 3.38
C ILE A 64 32.97 -1.06 2.81
N LYS A 65 33.60 -2.09 2.23
CA LYS A 65 32.89 -3.25 1.67
C LYS A 65 32.09 -4.01 2.73
N GLN A 66 32.65 -4.17 3.93
CA GLN A 66 31.96 -4.77 5.07
C GLN A 66 30.77 -3.93 5.52
N THR A 67 30.95 -2.61 5.65
CA THR A 67 29.86 -1.68 5.99
C THR A 67 28.74 -1.72 4.97
N LEU A 68 29.07 -1.69 3.66
CA LEU A 68 28.07 -1.79 2.59
C LEU A 68 27.32 -3.13 2.63
N LYS A 69 28.01 -4.24 2.91
CA LYS A 69 27.36 -5.54 3.09
C LYS A 69 26.39 -5.52 4.27
N SER A 70 26.78 -4.95 5.41
CA SER A 70 25.92 -4.79 6.58
C SER A 70 24.69 -3.93 6.29
N ILE A 71 24.87 -2.78 5.62
CA ILE A 71 23.77 -1.90 5.21
C ILE A 71 22.81 -2.64 4.27
N LYS A 72 23.33 -3.38 3.28
CA LYS A 72 22.52 -4.17 2.36
C LYS A 72 21.65 -5.19 3.09
N CYS A 73 22.23 -5.92 4.05
CA CYS A 73 21.48 -6.88 4.88
C CYS A 73 20.39 -6.18 5.69
N LYS A 74 20.71 -5.08 6.39
CA LYS A 74 19.73 -4.30 7.17
C LYS A 74 18.58 -3.78 6.31
N LEU A 75 18.89 -3.25 5.12
CA LEU A 75 17.88 -2.76 4.19
C LEU A 75 16.96 -3.89 3.70
N GLN A 76 17.51 -5.08 3.49
CA GLN A 76 16.71 -6.25 3.11
C GLN A 76 15.77 -6.68 4.25
N SER A 77 16.26 -6.72 5.49
CA SER A 77 15.43 -7.00 6.67
C SER A 77 14.30 -5.99 6.83
N LEU A 78 14.59 -4.69 6.70
CA LEU A 78 13.57 -3.63 6.79
C LEU A 78 12.50 -3.74 5.70
N LYS A 79 12.87 -4.17 4.48
CA LYS A 79 11.89 -4.41 3.40
C LYS A 79 10.95 -5.57 3.73
N ILE A 80 11.46 -6.62 4.36
CA ILE A 80 10.66 -7.78 4.78
C ILE A 80 9.70 -7.33 5.89
N GLU A 81 10.19 -6.65 6.90
CA GLU A 81 9.38 -6.12 8.01
C GLU A 81 8.29 -5.16 7.51
N GLN A 82 8.62 -4.25 6.60
CA GLN A 82 7.64 -3.36 5.98
C GLN A 82 6.54 -4.15 5.24
N SER A 83 6.93 -5.20 4.50
CA SER A 83 5.96 -6.06 3.81
C SER A 83 5.08 -6.82 4.79
N GLU A 84 5.61 -7.24 5.93
CA GLU A 84 4.87 -7.96 6.95
C GLU A 84 3.87 -7.04 7.66
N ILE A 85 4.31 -5.86 8.08
CA ILE A 85 3.42 -4.84 8.66
C ILE A 85 2.27 -4.53 7.70
N LYS A 86 2.56 -4.35 6.40
CA LYS A 86 1.51 -4.10 5.39
C LYS A 86 0.50 -5.25 5.32
N LYS A 87 0.96 -6.51 5.38
CA LYS A 87 0.07 -7.67 5.41
C LYS A 87 -0.79 -7.70 6.67
N GLN A 88 -0.20 -7.42 7.83
CA GLN A 88 -0.92 -7.39 9.11
C GLN A 88 -1.98 -6.29 9.12
N VAL A 89 -1.65 -5.08 8.67
CA VAL A 89 -2.60 -3.96 8.57
C VAL A 89 -3.77 -4.32 7.65
N ASN A 90 -3.49 -4.90 6.48
CA ASN A 90 -4.54 -5.31 5.56
C ASN A 90 -5.45 -6.39 6.18
N LEU A 91 -4.87 -7.39 6.83
CA LEU A 91 -5.63 -8.45 7.50
C LEU A 91 -6.53 -7.86 8.59
N GLN A 92 -5.99 -7.01 9.47
CA GLN A 92 -6.76 -6.36 10.53
C GLN A 92 -7.88 -5.49 9.98
N SER A 93 -7.63 -4.76 8.88
CA SER A 93 -8.65 -3.97 8.19
C SER A 93 -9.80 -4.84 7.70
N GLU A 94 -9.51 -5.96 7.05
CA GLU A 94 -10.56 -6.86 6.55
C GLU A 94 -11.33 -7.54 7.69
N THR A 95 -10.64 -7.96 8.76
CA THR A 95 -11.30 -8.48 9.96
C THR A 95 -12.22 -7.44 10.58
N PHE A 96 -11.77 -6.19 10.71
CA PHE A 96 -12.58 -5.10 11.26
C PHE A 96 -13.84 -4.84 10.42
N LYS A 97 -13.71 -4.79 9.08
CA LYS A 97 -14.86 -4.64 8.17
C LYS A 97 -15.86 -5.79 8.31
N SER A 98 -15.36 -7.02 8.38
CA SER A 98 -16.21 -8.20 8.56
C SER A 98 -16.99 -8.13 9.88
N ASN A 99 -16.31 -7.76 10.97
CA ASN A 99 -16.95 -7.63 12.28
C ASN A 99 -18.02 -6.53 12.28
N LEU A 100 -17.73 -5.37 11.67
CA LEU A 100 -18.72 -4.30 11.54
C LEU A 100 -19.95 -4.75 10.75
N HIS A 101 -19.76 -5.50 9.66
CA HIS A 101 -20.88 -6.04 8.89
C HIS A 101 -21.72 -7.00 9.73
N GLN A 102 -21.09 -7.89 10.50
CA GLN A 102 -21.79 -8.83 11.36
C GLN A 102 -22.59 -8.12 12.46
N ILE A 103 -22.00 -7.11 13.11
CA ILE A 103 -22.67 -6.30 14.13
C ILE A 103 -23.89 -5.62 13.52
N LYS A 104 -23.72 -4.93 12.39
CA LYS A 104 -24.82 -4.26 11.69
C LYS A 104 -25.95 -5.21 11.32
N PHE A 105 -25.62 -6.38 10.75
CA PHE A 105 -26.62 -7.39 10.41
C PHE A 105 -27.37 -7.87 11.65
N THR A 106 -26.68 -8.08 12.77
CA THR A 106 -27.28 -8.53 14.03
C THR A 106 -28.19 -7.45 14.62
N GLU A 107 -27.76 -6.20 14.60
CA GLU A 107 -28.59 -5.07 15.05
C GLU A 107 -29.87 -4.94 14.23
N GLU A 108 -29.80 -5.06 12.91
CA GLU A 108 -30.97 -5.04 12.04
C GLU A 108 -31.95 -6.19 12.38
N GLN A 109 -31.45 -7.40 12.60
CA GLN A 109 -32.29 -8.53 13.03
C GLN A 109 -32.94 -8.29 14.39
N ASN A 110 -32.19 -7.73 15.35
CA ASN A 110 -32.71 -7.42 16.68
C ASN A 110 -33.79 -6.34 16.62
N ILE A 111 -33.57 -5.27 15.86
CA ILE A 111 -34.56 -4.20 15.66
C ILE A 111 -35.85 -4.78 15.06
N ASN A 112 -35.73 -5.61 14.02
CA ASN A 112 -36.89 -6.24 13.40
C ASN A 112 -37.66 -7.13 14.38
N THR A 113 -36.93 -7.92 15.19
CA THR A 113 -37.53 -8.81 16.18
C THR A 113 -38.27 -8.02 17.27
N ILE A 114 -37.65 -6.95 17.77
CA ILE A 114 -38.27 -6.06 18.76
C ILE A 114 -39.52 -5.40 18.17
N GLN A 115 -39.45 -4.92 16.93
CA GLN A 115 -40.58 -4.29 16.27
C GLN A 115 -41.74 -5.27 16.05
N GLN A 116 -41.45 -6.51 15.64
CA GLN A 116 -42.46 -7.56 15.55
C GLN A 116 -43.12 -7.85 16.89
N TYR A 117 -42.33 -7.95 17.96
CA TYR A 117 -42.85 -8.16 19.31
C TYR A 117 -43.82 -7.05 19.73
N PHE A 118 -43.43 -5.78 19.56
CA PHE A 118 -44.30 -4.66 19.90
C PHE A 118 -45.57 -4.59 19.03
N ASN A 119 -45.47 -4.95 17.75
CA ASN A 119 -46.64 -5.01 16.88
C ASN A 119 -47.65 -6.06 17.35
N GLU A 120 -47.19 -7.25 17.74
CA GLU A 120 -48.07 -8.29 18.29
C GLU A 120 -48.68 -7.85 19.62
N GLN A 121 -47.88 -7.27 20.53
CA GLN A 121 -48.40 -6.71 21.80
C GLN A 121 -49.48 -5.65 21.56
N ASN A 122 -49.25 -4.72 20.63
CA ASN A 122 -50.25 -3.71 20.27
C ASN A 122 -51.53 -4.33 19.74
N LYS A 123 -51.44 -5.41 18.95
CA LYS A 123 -52.60 -6.13 18.44
C LYS A 123 -53.39 -6.80 19.58
N PHE A 124 -52.70 -7.40 20.56
CA PHE A 124 -53.35 -7.95 21.75
C PHE A 124 -54.08 -6.87 22.54
N PHE A 125 -53.42 -5.75 22.85
CA PHE A 125 -54.06 -4.64 23.58
C PHE A 125 -55.25 -4.06 22.83
N GLN A 126 -55.18 -3.91 21.51
CA GLN A 126 -56.31 -3.45 20.70
C GLN A 126 -57.50 -4.42 20.77
N GLN A 127 -57.25 -5.74 20.81
CA GLN A 127 -58.33 -6.72 20.98
C GLN A 127 -58.98 -6.62 22.36
N ASP A 128 -58.18 -6.46 23.41
CA ASP A 128 -58.70 -6.34 24.77
C ASP A 128 -59.48 -5.04 24.98
N ILE A 129 -59.01 -3.92 24.43
CA ILE A 129 -59.76 -2.65 24.42
C ILE A 129 -61.10 -2.83 23.72
N LYS A 130 -61.15 -3.51 22.57
CA LYS A 130 -62.41 -3.77 21.85
C LYS A 130 -63.38 -4.62 22.69
N LYS A 131 -62.89 -5.66 23.35
CA LYS A 131 -63.71 -6.50 24.25
C LYS A 131 -64.27 -5.68 25.41
N LEU A 132 -63.44 -4.83 26.03
CA LEU A 132 -63.88 -3.95 27.11
C LEU A 132 -64.94 -2.95 26.64
N GLN A 133 -64.77 -2.35 25.46
CA GLN A 133 -65.77 -1.46 24.85
C GLN A 133 -67.12 -2.16 24.65
N GLN A 134 -67.11 -3.39 24.11
CA GLN A 134 -68.32 -4.19 23.95
C GLN A 134 -68.99 -4.51 25.29
N GLN A 135 -68.22 -4.84 26.32
CA GLN A 135 -68.76 -5.10 27.66
C GLN A 135 -69.41 -3.84 28.26
N ILE A 136 -68.78 -2.68 28.13
CA ILE A 136 -69.33 -1.40 28.58
C ILE A 136 -70.63 -1.08 27.84
N GLU A 137 -70.68 -1.31 26.53
CA GLU A 137 -71.88 -1.09 25.72
C GLU A 137 -73.05 -1.96 26.21
N VAL A 138 -72.81 -3.25 26.46
CA VAL A 138 -73.82 -4.17 27.02
C VAL A 138 -74.33 -3.70 28.38
N ILE A 139 -73.42 -3.27 29.27
CA ILE A 139 -73.80 -2.74 30.60
C ILE A 139 -74.67 -1.50 30.45
N ASN A 140 -74.29 -0.56 29.58
CA ASN A 140 -75.06 0.66 29.34
C ASN A 140 -76.47 0.35 28.82
N TYR A 141 -76.61 -0.60 27.89
CA TYR A 141 -77.90 -1.06 27.40
C TYR A 141 -78.77 -1.66 28.53
N GLN A 142 -78.19 -2.47 29.41
CA GLN A 142 -78.91 -3.06 30.54
C GLN A 142 -79.38 -2.01 31.54
N VAL A 143 -78.52 -1.03 31.86
CA VAL A 143 -78.85 0.07 32.78
C VAL A 143 -79.98 0.94 32.21
N GLN A 144 -79.95 1.26 30.92
CA GLN A 144 -81.02 2.03 30.27
C GLN A 144 -82.38 1.31 30.30
N PHE A 145 -82.42 -0.02 30.30
CA PHE A 145 -83.67 -0.80 30.35
C PHE A 145 -84.24 -0.95 31.77
N LEU A 146 -83.44 -0.66 32.80
CA LEU A 146 -83.82 -0.77 34.21
C LEU A 146 -84.25 0.58 34.83
N GLN A 147 -84.15 1.68 34.08
CA GLN A 147 -84.61 3.03 34.44
C GLN A 147 -85.94 3.35 33.76
#